data_AF-A0AA35M8A9-F1
#
_entry.id   AF-A0AA35M8A9-F1
#
_cell.length_a   1.000
_cell.length_b   1.000
_cell.length_c   1.000
_cell.angle_alpha   90.00
_cell.angle_beta   90.00
_cell.angle_gamma   90.00
#
_symmetry.space_group_name_H-M   'P 1'
#
loop_
_entity.id
_entity.type
_entity.pdbx_description
1 polymer ?
#
loop_
_entity_poly.entity_id
_entity_poly.type
_entity_poly.pdbx_seq_one_letter_code
_entity_poly.pdbx_strand_id
1 'polypeptide(L)'
;MKFSTILAWASLALANPTPAIQTRDENNTLCKIFESLSKLEDIVYASKVKIVAAADASEPDNESQTAAAIETELETINAALLTAFGSTRGKNTISWPSLACEEDPAVYTCFLETCSAAAETSIDLQAIQTAISGLSADIRKAVAEQLGLLRFLTAPFLESILEYCNKLSEQCPIKV
;
A
#
# COMPACT_ATOMS: atom_id res chain seq x y z
N MET A 1 -29.42 45.91 -9.55
CA MET A 1 -28.40 46.10 -8.51
C MET A 1 -27.70 44.75 -8.29
N LYS A 2 -26.39 44.69 -8.55
CA LYS A 2 -25.50 43.57 -8.17
C LYS A 2 -25.08 43.75 -6.70
N PHE A 3 -24.50 42.69 -6.13
CA PHE A 3 -23.87 42.54 -4.81
C PHE A 3 -24.73 41.92 -3.70
N SER A 4 -24.57 40.61 -3.48
CA SER A 4 -23.98 40.07 -2.23
C SER A 4 -24.16 38.55 -2.12
N THR A 5 -23.29 37.79 -2.79
CA THR A 5 -23.04 36.37 -2.49
C THR A 5 -21.57 36.08 -2.18
N ILE A 6 -20.72 37.13 -2.15
CA ILE A 6 -19.26 37.02 -1.94
C ILE A 6 -18.87 37.02 -0.45
N LEU A 7 -19.81 37.21 0.48
CA LEU A 7 -19.51 37.28 1.92
C LEU A 7 -19.57 35.94 2.68
N ALA A 8 -20.00 34.83 2.06
CA ALA A 8 -19.99 33.51 2.71
C ALA A 8 -18.70 32.70 2.43
N TRP A 9 -17.97 33.03 1.36
CA TRP A 9 -16.71 32.35 1.00
C TRP A 9 -15.48 32.91 1.72
N ALA A 10 -15.53 34.17 2.18
CA ALA A 10 -14.44 34.76 2.96
C ALA A 10 -14.32 34.18 4.37
N SER A 11 -15.41 33.62 4.93
CA SER A 11 -15.40 32.97 6.25
C SER A 11 -14.85 31.53 6.21
N LEU A 12 -14.93 30.84 5.06
CA LEU A 12 -14.27 29.52 4.89
C LEU A 12 -12.79 29.65 4.53
N ALA A 13 -12.36 30.74 3.90
CA ALA A 13 -10.95 31.00 3.59
C ALA A 13 -10.11 31.46 4.80
N LEU A 14 -10.76 31.89 5.90
CA LEU A 14 -10.10 32.27 7.16
C LEU A 14 -10.18 31.19 8.24
N ALA A 15 -10.88 30.09 7.99
CA ALA A 15 -10.69 28.85 8.74
C ALA A 15 -9.67 27.98 8.00
N ASN A 16 -8.48 28.53 7.71
CA ASN A 16 -7.33 27.65 7.57
C ASN A 16 -7.26 26.89 8.89
N PRO A 17 -7.40 25.55 8.89
CA PRO A 17 -7.28 24.80 10.12
C PRO A 17 -5.93 25.20 10.73
N THR A 18 -5.94 25.53 12.03
CA THR A 18 -4.70 25.88 12.72
C THR A 18 -3.66 24.80 12.43
N PRO A 19 -2.35 25.13 12.34
CA PRO A 19 -1.31 24.15 12.05
C PRO A 19 -1.43 22.86 12.90
N ALA A 20 -1.87 22.99 14.16
CA ALA A 20 -2.15 21.88 15.09
C ALA A 20 -3.34 20.97 14.71
N ILE A 21 -4.37 21.50 14.03
CA ILE A 21 -5.52 20.72 13.53
C ILE A 21 -5.12 20.00 12.23
N GLN A 22 -4.34 20.66 11.36
CA GLN A 22 -3.79 20.03 10.15
C GLN A 22 -2.89 18.85 10.49
N THR A 23 -1.93 19.03 11.41
CA THR A 23 -1.05 17.94 11.88
C THR A 23 -1.85 16.80 12.49
N ARG A 24 -2.92 17.07 13.27
CA ARG A 24 -3.73 16.00 13.87
C ARG A 24 -4.53 15.19 12.83
N ASP A 25 -5.10 15.84 11.83
CA ASP A 25 -5.85 15.18 10.76
C ASP A 25 -4.93 14.41 9.79
N GLU A 26 -3.71 14.91 9.56
CA GLU A 26 -2.65 14.24 8.83
C GLU A 26 -2.14 13.01 9.58
N ASN A 27 -1.85 13.13 10.88
CA ASN A 27 -1.43 12.01 11.73
C ASN A 27 -2.48 10.89 11.77
N ASN A 28 -3.75 11.25 11.97
CA ASN A 28 -4.85 10.28 11.91
C ASN A 28 -5.00 9.62 10.53
N THR A 29 -4.60 10.31 9.47
CA THR A 29 -4.61 9.76 8.11
C THR A 29 -3.44 8.81 7.89
N LEU A 30 -2.24 9.16 8.35
CA LEU A 30 -1.06 8.30 8.31
C LEU A 30 -1.27 7.02 9.12
N CYS A 31 -1.78 7.12 10.36
CA CYS A 31 -2.07 5.94 11.17
C CYS A 31 -3.11 5.01 10.52
N LYS A 32 -4.09 5.54 9.80
CA LYS A 32 -5.06 4.72 9.05
C LYS A 32 -4.43 4.06 7.83
N ILE A 33 -3.49 4.74 7.16
CA ILE A 33 -2.72 4.16 6.05
C ILE A 33 -1.84 3.04 6.59
N PHE A 34 -1.15 3.26 7.70
CA PHE A 34 -0.38 2.26 8.40
C PHE A 34 -1.23 1.03 8.76
N GLU A 35 -2.38 1.23 9.40
CA GLU A 35 -3.27 0.13 9.78
C GLU A 35 -3.74 -0.67 8.55
N SER A 36 -4.06 0.02 7.44
CA SER A 36 -4.41 -0.64 6.17
C SER A 36 -3.23 -1.39 5.55
N LEU A 37 -2.01 -0.85 5.64
CA LEU A 37 -0.80 -1.49 5.13
C LEU A 37 -0.38 -2.69 5.96
N SER A 38 -0.45 -2.61 7.27
CA SER A 38 -0.14 -3.74 8.16
C SER A 38 -1.11 -4.91 7.92
N LYS A 39 -2.40 -4.63 7.73
CA LYS A 39 -3.37 -5.67 7.34
C LYS A 39 -3.08 -6.24 5.95
N LEU A 40 -2.64 -5.40 5.01
CA LEU A 40 -2.25 -5.84 3.67
C LEU A 40 -1.00 -6.72 3.73
N GLU A 41 0.01 -6.34 4.51
CA GLU A 41 1.25 -7.07 4.73
C GLU A 41 0.95 -8.48 5.26
N ASP A 42 0.13 -8.60 6.30
CA ASP A 42 -0.28 -9.89 6.87
C ASP A 42 -0.95 -10.80 5.82
N ILE A 43 -1.85 -10.23 5.00
CA ILE A 43 -2.55 -10.97 3.95
C ILE A 43 -1.57 -11.41 2.87
N VAL A 44 -0.72 -10.50 2.39
CA VAL A 44 0.28 -10.78 1.36
C VAL A 44 1.27 -11.84 1.84
N TYR A 45 1.73 -11.75 3.08
CA TYR A 45 2.60 -12.76 3.69
C TYR A 45 1.94 -14.13 3.73
N ALA A 46 0.71 -14.20 4.27
CA ALA A 46 -0.01 -15.47 4.39
C ALA A 46 -0.29 -16.11 3.02
N SER A 47 -0.71 -15.32 2.03
CA SER A 47 -0.95 -15.79 0.68
C SER A 47 0.34 -16.18 -0.04
N LYS A 48 1.45 -15.43 0.15
CA LYS A 48 2.77 -15.83 -0.35
C LYS A 48 3.17 -17.21 0.15
N VAL A 49 3.07 -17.47 1.45
CA VAL A 49 3.45 -18.77 2.03
C VAL A 49 2.72 -19.92 1.34
N LYS A 50 1.42 -19.74 1.08
CA LYS A 50 0.60 -20.74 0.38
C LYS A 50 0.91 -20.85 -1.11
N ILE A 51 1.14 -19.73 -1.80
CA ILE A 51 1.51 -19.72 -3.22
C ILE A 51 2.85 -20.44 -3.43
N VAL A 52 3.85 -20.14 -2.60
CA VAL A 52 5.16 -20.80 -2.66
C VAL A 52 5.01 -22.30 -2.39
N ALA A 53 4.27 -22.68 -1.34
CA ALA A 53 4.04 -24.09 -1.05
C ALA A 53 3.30 -24.84 -2.18
N ALA A 54 2.30 -24.20 -2.81
CA ALA A 54 1.60 -24.76 -3.96
C ALA A 54 2.52 -24.88 -5.18
N ALA A 55 3.38 -23.88 -5.41
CA ALA A 55 4.35 -23.90 -6.49
C ALA A 55 5.41 -25.01 -6.32
N ASP A 56 5.93 -25.19 -5.09
CA ASP A 56 6.91 -26.23 -4.76
C ASP A 56 6.32 -27.64 -4.85
N ALA A 57 5.01 -27.80 -4.62
CA ALA A 57 4.28 -29.06 -4.75
C ALA A 57 3.74 -29.33 -6.17
N SER A 58 4.06 -28.46 -7.14
CA SER A 58 3.55 -28.58 -8.51
C SER A 58 4.16 -29.78 -9.22
N GLU A 59 3.29 -30.64 -9.75
CA GLU A 59 3.63 -31.83 -10.53
C GLU A 59 2.83 -31.84 -11.85
N PRO A 60 3.33 -32.51 -12.92
CA PRO A 60 2.68 -32.48 -14.23
C PRO A 60 1.22 -32.98 -14.26
N ASP A 61 0.83 -33.86 -13.33
CA ASP A 61 -0.52 -34.42 -13.23
C ASP A 61 -1.46 -33.63 -12.30
N ASN A 62 -0.96 -32.59 -11.61
CA ASN A 62 -1.74 -31.75 -10.70
C ASN A 62 -1.81 -30.27 -11.11
N GLU A 63 -1.28 -29.88 -12.27
CA GLU A 63 -1.12 -28.48 -12.68
C GLU A 63 -2.41 -27.64 -12.60
N SER A 64 -3.56 -28.20 -12.96
CA SER A 64 -4.85 -27.49 -12.86
C SER A 64 -5.25 -27.17 -11.40
N GLN A 65 -4.92 -28.05 -10.46
CA GLN A 65 -5.19 -27.81 -9.04
C GLN A 65 -4.23 -26.76 -8.48
N THR A 66 -2.95 -26.84 -8.86
CA THR A 66 -1.93 -25.85 -8.51
C THR A 66 -2.31 -24.46 -9.02
N ALA A 67 -2.74 -24.36 -10.29
CA ALA A 67 -3.20 -23.10 -10.87
C ALA A 67 -4.38 -22.49 -10.10
N ALA A 68 -5.40 -23.29 -9.78
CA ALA A 68 -6.57 -22.83 -9.04
C ALA A 68 -6.23 -22.38 -7.60
N ALA A 69 -5.33 -23.09 -6.93
CA ALA A 69 -4.86 -22.73 -5.59
C ALA A 69 -4.11 -21.39 -5.60
N ILE A 70 -3.21 -21.19 -6.56
CA ILE A 70 -2.47 -19.93 -6.73
C ILE A 70 -3.42 -18.79 -7.10
N GLU A 71 -4.36 -19.03 -8.02
CA GLU A 71 -5.35 -18.04 -8.45
C GLU A 71 -6.18 -17.53 -7.26
N THR A 72 -6.67 -18.43 -6.41
CA THR A 72 -7.45 -18.07 -5.21
C THR A 72 -6.68 -17.14 -4.26
N GLU A 73 -5.40 -17.41 -4.05
CA GLU A 73 -4.56 -16.60 -3.18
C GLU A 73 -4.21 -15.25 -3.82
N LEU A 74 -3.99 -15.20 -5.14
CA LEU A 74 -3.81 -13.95 -5.88
C LEU A 74 -5.09 -13.08 -5.84
N GLU A 75 -6.27 -13.68 -5.99
CA GLU A 75 -7.55 -12.99 -5.83
C GLU A 75 -7.70 -12.38 -4.43
N THR A 76 -7.30 -13.12 -3.40
CA THR A 76 -7.31 -12.65 -2.01
C THR A 76 -6.42 -11.41 -1.84
N ILE A 77 -5.20 -11.44 -2.39
CA ILE A 77 -4.31 -10.28 -2.38
C ILE A 77 -4.91 -9.10 -3.15
N ASN A 78 -5.45 -9.34 -4.36
CA ASN A 78 -6.05 -8.30 -5.19
C ASN A 78 -7.24 -7.62 -4.50
N ALA A 79 -8.08 -8.38 -3.81
CA ALA A 79 -9.19 -7.84 -3.01
C ALA A 79 -8.71 -7.01 -1.82
N ALA A 80 -7.64 -7.47 -1.14
CA ALA A 80 -7.03 -6.73 -0.03
C ALA A 80 -6.42 -5.40 -0.52
N LEU A 81 -5.71 -5.43 -1.65
CA LEU A 81 -5.18 -4.23 -2.30
C LEU A 81 -6.31 -3.27 -2.65
N LEU A 82 -7.37 -3.72 -3.34
CA LEU A 82 -8.51 -2.87 -3.68
C LEU A 82 -9.15 -2.22 -2.45
N THR A 83 -9.19 -2.93 -1.32
CA THR A 83 -9.70 -2.39 -0.04
C THR A 83 -8.75 -1.33 0.53
N ALA A 84 -7.44 -1.63 0.59
CA ALA A 84 -6.42 -0.68 1.04
C ALA A 84 -6.38 0.58 0.17
N PHE A 85 -6.46 0.41 -1.16
CA PHE A 85 -6.59 1.48 -2.15
C PHE A 85 -7.88 2.26 -2.00
N GLY A 86 -9.03 1.60 -1.89
CA GLY A 86 -10.33 2.25 -1.73
C GLY A 86 -10.37 3.16 -0.51
N SER A 87 -9.70 2.75 0.58
CA SER A 87 -9.57 3.55 1.80
C SER A 87 -8.65 4.77 1.66
N THR A 88 -7.77 4.78 0.65
CA THR A 88 -6.73 5.81 0.44
C THR A 88 -6.96 6.71 -0.77
N ARG A 89 -7.73 6.29 -1.79
CA ARG A 89 -7.96 7.02 -3.05
C ARG A 89 -8.63 8.38 -2.88
N GLY A 90 -9.35 8.60 -1.78
CA GLY A 90 -9.88 9.93 -1.40
C GLY A 90 -8.82 10.90 -0.87
N LYS A 91 -7.56 10.46 -0.76
CA LYS A 91 -6.47 11.17 -0.06
C LYS A 91 -5.17 11.26 -0.88
N ASN A 92 -5.22 11.08 -2.20
CA ASN A 92 -4.03 11.19 -3.09
C ASN A 92 -3.38 12.59 -3.14
N THR A 93 -3.88 13.55 -2.38
CA THR A 93 -3.24 14.83 -2.09
C THR A 93 -2.78 14.90 -0.63
N ILE A 94 -2.41 13.77 -0.01
CA ILE A 94 -1.61 13.82 1.22
C ILE A 94 -0.31 14.51 0.82
N SER A 95 -0.23 15.80 1.11
CA SER A 95 1.02 16.49 1.33
C SER A 95 1.68 15.75 2.49
N TRP A 96 2.46 14.73 2.15
CA TRP A 96 3.11 13.94 3.16
C TRP A 96 3.97 14.88 4.00
N PRO A 97 3.77 14.92 5.33
CA PRO A 97 4.27 16.02 6.13
C PRO A 97 5.79 16.08 6.03
N SER A 98 6.31 17.19 5.51
CA SER A 98 7.74 17.53 5.55
C SER A 98 8.26 17.74 6.99
N LEU A 99 7.37 17.64 7.98
CA LEU A 99 7.59 17.90 9.40
C LEU A 99 7.82 16.62 10.23
N ALA A 100 7.82 15.42 9.62
CA ALA A 100 7.89 14.14 10.34
C ALA A 100 9.16 13.96 11.21
N CYS A 101 10.17 14.83 11.06
CA CYS A 101 11.50 14.59 11.62
C CYS A 101 11.83 15.38 12.89
N GLU A 102 11.03 16.38 13.26
CA GLU A 102 11.38 17.24 14.40
C GLU A 102 10.25 17.52 15.40
N GLU A 103 8.97 17.22 15.10
CA GLU A 103 7.87 17.73 15.95
C GLU A 103 7.07 16.68 16.75
N ASP A 104 7.00 15.40 16.34
CA ASP A 104 6.26 14.35 17.08
C ASP A 104 6.83 12.93 16.91
N PRO A 105 7.44 12.32 17.96
CA PRO A 105 7.98 10.96 17.93
C PRO A 105 6.97 9.87 17.56
N ALA A 106 5.68 10.06 17.87
CA ALA A 106 4.65 9.08 17.56
C ALA A 106 4.36 9.02 16.05
N VAL A 107 4.40 10.18 15.40
CA VAL A 107 4.22 10.31 13.94
C VAL A 107 5.41 9.71 13.21
N TYR A 108 6.63 9.99 13.70
CA TYR A 108 7.84 9.40 13.15
C TYR A 108 7.85 7.87 13.28
N THR A 109 7.42 7.33 14.42
CA THR A 109 7.31 5.87 14.62
C THR A 109 6.30 5.25 13.68
N CYS A 110 5.08 5.80 13.61
CA CYS A 110 4.05 5.33 12.69
C CYS A 110 4.52 5.36 11.22
N PHE A 111 5.29 6.37 10.86
CA PHE A 111 5.91 6.48 9.54
C PHE A 111 6.93 5.37 9.28
N LEU A 112 7.87 5.13 10.21
CA LEU A 112 8.86 4.06 10.07
C LEU A 112 8.19 2.69 9.90
N GLU A 113 7.14 2.43 10.69
CA GLU A 113 6.37 1.18 10.59
C GLU A 113 5.63 1.09 9.24
N THR A 114 5.08 2.21 8.74
CA THR A 114 4.47 2.28 7.40
C THR A 114 5.48 1.94 6.30
N CYS A 115 6.69 2.50 6.38
CA CYS A 115 7.75 2.23 5.41
C CYS A 115 8.24 0.79 5.47
N SER A 116 8.38 0.24 6.68
CA SER A 116 8.74 -1.16 6.89
C SER A 116 7.70 -2.09 6.28
N ALA A 117 6.41 -1.89 6.60
CA ALA A 117 5.32 -2.70 6.06
C ALA A 117 5.25 -2.64 4.52
N ALA A 118 5.45 -1.45 3.93
CA ALA A 118 5.48 -1.29 2.48
C ALA A 118 6.67 -2.03 1.84
N ALA A 119 7.85 -2.00 2.48
CA ALA A 119 9.04 -2.70 1.99
C ALA A 119 8.87 -4.22 2.07
N GLU A 120 8.41 -4.75 3.20
CA GLU A 120 8.15 -6.18 3.39
C GLU A 120 7.08 -6.69 2.41
N THR A 121 5.99 -5.93 2.25
CA THR A 121 4.95 -6.24 1.26
C THR A 121 5.54 -6.31 -0.15
N SER A 122 6.44 -5.38 -0.52
CA SER A 122 7.11 -5.39 -1.83
C SER A 122 7.98 -6.63 -2.03
N ILE A 123 8.76 -7.02 -1.01
CA ILE A 123 9.59 -8.22 -1.02
C ILE A 123 8.73 -9.48 -1.21
N ASP A 124 7.64 -9.59 -0.46
CA ASP A 124 6.75 -10.75 -0.52
C ASP A 124 6.02 -10.87 -1.87
N LEU A 125 5.62 -9.75 -2.46
CA LEU A 125 5.07 -9.72 -3.83
C LEU A 125 6.11 -10.13 -4.88
N GLN A 126 7.37 -9.74 -4.70
CA GLN A 126 8.45 -10.20 -5.58
C GLN A 126 8.66 -11.71 -5.44
N ALA A 127 8.60 -12.26 -4.24
CA ALA A 127 8.69 -13.70 -4.00
C ALA A 127 7.55 -14.48 -4.70
N ILE A 128 6.32 -13.97 -4.66
CA ILE A 128 5.17 -14.52 -5.42
C ILE A 128 5.46 -14.54 -6.91
N GLN A 129 5.97 -13.43 -7.47
CA GLN A 129 6.30 -13.36 -8.90
C GLN A 129 7.40 -14.36 -9.28
N THR A 130 8.42 -14.51 -8.44
CA THR A 130 9.50 -15.47 -8.66
C THR A 130 8.98 -16.91 -8.63
N ALA A 131 8.17 -17.27 -7.63
CA ALA A 131 7.56 -18.59 -7.53
C ALA A 131 6.74 -18.94 -8.78
N ILE A 132 5.86 -18.03 -9.22
CA ILE A 132 5.03 -18.27 -10.41
C ILE A 132 5.87 -18.32 -11.69
N SER A 133 6.96 -17.54 -11.77
CA SER A 133 7.83 -17.55 -12.95
C SER A 133 8.51 -18.91 -13.19
N GLY A 134 8.72 -19.68 -12.11
CA GLY A 134 9.28 -21.03 -12.15
C GLY A 134 8.31 -22.13 -12.60
N LEU A 135 7.01 -21.82 -12.70
CA LEU A 135 5.98 -22.81 -13.04
C LEU A 135 5.83 -23.04 -14.56
N SER A 136 5.07 -24.09 -14.90
CA SER A 136 4.75 -24.45 -16.29
C SER A 136 4.09 -23.28 -17.04
N ALA A 137 4.18 -23.29 -18.37
CA ALA A 137 3.52 -22.27 -19.19
C ALA A 137 2.00 -22.25 -18.99
N ASP A 138 1.39 -23.41 -18.74
CA ASP A 138 -0.05 -23.56 -18.58
C ASP A 138 -0.53 -22.95 -17.26
N ILE A 139 0.18 -23.22 -16.15
CA ILE A 139 -0.12 -22.57 -14.86
C ILE A 139 0.05 -21.05 -14.97
N ARG A 140 1.18 -20.58 -15.54
CA ARG A 140 1.44 -19.14 -15.70
C ARG A 140 0.35 -18.46 -16.54
N LYS A 141 -0.15 -19.13 -17.57
CA LYS A 141 -1.23 -18.62 -18.41
C LYS A 141 -2.55 -18.54 -17.65
N ALA A 142 -2.85 -19.56 -16.83
CA ALA A 142 -4.07 -19.58 -16.02
C ALA A 142 -4.10 -18.42 -15.02
N VAL A 143 -2.99 -18.14 -14.34
CA VAL A 143 -2.93 -17.08 -13.31
C VAL A 143 -2.55 -15.69 -13.84
N ALA A 144 -2.38 -15.54 -15.16
CA ALA A 144 -1.86 -14.33 -15.78
C ALA A 144 -2.74 -13.10 -15.53
N GLU A 145 -4.06 -13.28 -15.53
CA GLU A 145 -5.01 -12.19 -15.28
C GLU A 145 -4.84 -11.62 -13.87
N GLN A 146 -4.85 -12.48 -12.85
CA GLN A 146 -4.70 -12.06 -11.47
C GLN A 146 -3.31 -11.48 -11.18
N LEU A 147 -2.25 -12.02 -11.80
CA LEU A 147 -0.91 -11.43 -11.74
C LEU A 147 -0.84 -10.05 -12.41
N GLY A 148 -1.54 -9.86 -13.53
CA GLY A 148 -1.63 -8.58 -14.20
C GLY A 148 -2.33 -7.54 -13.32
N LEU A 149 -3.45 -7.92 -12.71
CA LEU A 149 -4.18 -7.08 -11.77
C LEU A 149 -3.34 -6.75 -10.53
N LEU A 150 -2.62 -7.73 -10.00
CA LEU A 150 -1.71 -7.56 -8.87
C LEU A 150 -0.69 -6.45 -9.14
N ARG A 151 0.00 -6.52 -10.29
CA ARG A 151 0.99 -5.51 -10.72
C ARG A 151 0.36 -4.14 -10.92
N PHE A 152 -0.80 -4.10 -11.58
CA PHE A 152 -1.52 -2.87 -11.83
C PHE A 152 -1.93 -2.16 -10.54
N LEU A 153 -2.35 -2.93 -9.53
CA LEU A 153 -2.70 -2.40 -8.22
C LEU A 153 -1.44 -2.05 -7.43
N THR A 154 -0.45 -2.92 -7.30
CA THR A 154 0.68 -2.65 -6.39
C THR A 154 1.55 -1.48 -6.78
N ALA A 155 1.82 -1.28 -8.08
CA ALA A 155 2.71 -0.22 -8.55
C ALA A 155 2.32 1.18 -8.03
N PRO A 156 1.12 1.74 -8.32
CA PRO A 156 0.82 3.12 -7.93
C PRO A 156 0.75 3.36 -6.41
N PHE A 157 0.53 2.33 -5.58
CA PHE A 157 0.41 2.50 -4.12
C PHE A 157 1.70 2.25 -3.39
N LEU A 158 2.34 1.10 -3.59
CA LEU A 158 3.58 0.79 -2.90
C LEU A 158 4.72 1.68 -3.39
N GLU A 159 4.82 1.97 -4.70
CA GLU A 159 5.90 2.84 -5.21
C GLU A 159 5.78 4.26 -4.65
N SER A 160 4.57 4.81 -4.55
CA SER A 160 4.35 6.14 -3.98
C SER A 160 4.77 6.22 -2.51
N ILE A 161 4.47 5.17 -1.73
CA ILE A 161 4.86 5.08 -0.32
C ILE A 161 6.38 4.92 -0.19
N LEU A 162 6.97 4.00 -0.96
CA LEU A 162 8.41 3.72 -0.92
C LEU A 162 9.25 4.91 -1.42
N GLU A 163 8.81 5.60 -2.48
CA GLU A 163 9.46 6.82 -2.97
C GLU A 163 9.46 7.91 -1.89
N TYR A 164 8.34 8.05 -1.17
CA TYR A 164 8.25 8.97 -0.04
C TYR A 164 9.17 8.55 1.12
N CYS A 165 9.20 7.26 1.47
CA CYS A 165 10.10 6.72 2.48
C CYS A 165 11.57 7.02 2.17
N ASN A 166 12.00 6.83 0.92
CA ASN A 166 13.35 7.15 0.47
C ASN A 166 13.65 8.65 0.59
N LYS A 167 12.78 9.53 0.07
CA LYS A 167 12.97 10.99 0.16
C LYS A 167 13.08 11.49 1.60
N LEU A 168 12.34 10.89 2.52
CA LEU A 168 12.40 11.28 3.92
C LEU A 168 13.65 10.75 4.62
N SER A 169 14.09 9.52 4.29
CA SER A 169 15.35 8.96 4.81
C SER A 169 16.58 9.83 4.44
N GLU A 170 16.53 10.48 3.27
CA GLU A 170 17.55 11.45 2.84
C GLU A 170 17.48 12.76 3.62
N GLN A 171 16.27 13.23 3.94
CA GLN A 171 16.05 14.49 4.67
C GLN A 171 16.28 14.35 6.18
N CYS A 172 16.10 13.14 6.71
CA CYS A 172 16.07 12.85 8.13
C CYS A 172 16.93 11.63 8.43
N PRO A 173 18.26 11.75 8.23
CA PRO A 173 19.17 10.65 8.48
C PRO A 173 19.02 10.23 9.94
N ILE A 174 18.67 8.96 10.16
CA ILE A 174 18.59 8.35 11.48
C ILE A 174 19.95 8.58 12.14
N LYS A 175 20.02 9.48 13.12
CA LYS A 175 21.17 9.59 14.01
C LYS A 175 21.09 8.39 14.94
N VAL A 176 21.66 7.27 14.50
CA VAL A 176 21.95 6.12 15.36
C VAL A 176 22.95 6.54 16.43
#